data_AF-A0A968MPS1-F1
#
_entry.id   AF-A0A968MPS1-F1
#
_cell.length_a   1.000
_cell.length_b   1.000
_cell.length_c   1.000
_cell.angle_alpha   90.00
_cell.angle_beta   90.00
_cell.angle_gamma   90.00
#
_symmetry.space_group_name_H-M   'P 1'
#
loop_
_entity.id
_entity.type
_entity.pdbx_description
1 polymer ?
#
loop_
_entity_poly.entity_id
_entity_poly.type
_entity_poly.pdbx_seq_one_letter_code
_entity_poly.pdbx_strand_id
1 'polypeptide(L)'
;MYVWTGDEKYLNDYIDQLLAHNEKLLDKEWGFWVHGWYADSTSESWNGIAGKQQNPLQRSSEFWGRGNGWIMLSVADALSVMPKNHLKYEQVKQIYLGLMKQLPKLQDPKTGHWYQLPIYPNDPKNWIESSATAMFGYSICKGLKMGILDKKVFGPVATKAYHGLGKYSVKYISDGKATTKNVCTGTVIGNKDYYLSRKIVEGEDYALGAFIMFGTEYLTLNEI
;
A
#
# COMPACT_ATOMS: atom_id res chain seq x y z
N MET A 1 -7.03 14.76 12.82
CA MET A 1 -7.21 15.22 14.21
C MET A 1 -6.00 16.00 14.70
N TYR A 2 -4.83 15.38 14.87
CA TYR A 2 -3.60 16.08 15.32
C TYR A 2 -3.37 17.43 14.60
N VAL A 3 -3.32 17.44 13.26
CA VAL A 3 -3.09 18.66 12.45
C VAL A 3 -4.11 19.77 12.73
N TRP A 4 -5.37 19.42 13.03
CA TRP A 4 -6.42 20.40 13.26
C TRP A 4 -6.48 20.89 14.71
N THR A 5 -6.12 20.05 15.67
CA THR A 5 -6.27 20.38 17.10
C THR A 5 -4.97 20.77 17.77
N GLY A 6 -3.81 20.40 17.21
CA GLY A 6 -2.51 20.50 17.86
C GLY A 6 -2.32 19.51 19.03
N ASP A 7 -3.31 18.66 19.30
CA ASP A 7 -3.30 17.74 20.45
C ASP A 7 -2.50 16.48 20.10
N GLU A 8 -1.32 16.35 20.71
CA GLU A 8 -0.36 15.27 20.45
C GLU A 8 -0.92 13.88 20.77
N LYS A 9 -1.97 13.76 21.59
CA LYS A 9 -2.56 12.45 21.91
C LYS A 9 -2.98 11.67 20.65
N TYR A 10 -3.44 12.39 19.61
CA TYR A 10 -3.87 11.76 18.36
C TYR A 10 -2.69 11.26 17.53
N LEU A 11 -1.55 11.97 17.56
CA LEU A 11 -0.33 11.54 16.90
C LEU A 11 0.29 10.36 17.66
N ASN A 12 0.31 10.42 18.99
CA ASN A 12 0.85 9.37 19.84
C ASN A 12 0.03 8.08 19.73
N ASP A 13 -1.30 8.16 19.75
CA ASP A 13 -2.18 7.00 19.52
C ASP A 13 -1.92 6.37 18.14
N TYR A 14 -1.83 7.19 17.08
CA TYR A 14 -1.46 6.69 15.76
C TYR A 14 -0.11 5.94 15.76
N ILE A 15 0.92 6.52 16.40
CA ILE A 15 2.25 5.92 16.46
C ILE A 15 2.21 4.61 17.24
N ASP A 16 1.53 4.56 18.39
CA ASP A 16 1.44 3.36 19.20
C ASP A 16 0.74 2.23 18.43
N GLN A 17 -0.35 2.55 17.72
CA GLN A 17 -1.04 1.59 16.84
C GLN A 17 -0.13 1.12 15.70
N LEU A 18 0.57 2.04 15.02
CA LEU A 18 1.51 1.71 13.94
C LEU A 18 2.60 0.76 14.43
N LEU A 19 3.21 1.02 15.59
CA LEU A 19 4.27 0.21 16.15
C LEU A 19 3.79 -1.17 16.58
N ALA A 20 2.62 -1.25 17.22
CA ALA A 20 2.01 -2.53 17.61
C ALA A 20 1.69 -3.40 16.38
N HIS A 21 1.12 -2.81 15.32
CA HIS A 21 0.86 -3.54 14.08
C HIS A 21 2.15 -3.95 13.37
N ASN A 22 3.16 -3.07 13.34
CA ASN A 22 4.46 -3.38 12.74
C ASN A 22 5.12 -4.58 13.43
N GLU A 23 5.04 -4.67 14.76
CA GLU A 23 5.59 -5.79 15.53
C GLU A 23 4.98 -7.14 15.10
N LYS A 24 3.67 -7.18 14.84
CA LYS A 24 2.95 -8.42 14.50
C LYS A 24 2.98 -8.76 13.01
N LEU A 25 2.81 -7.75 12.15
CA LEU A 25 2.51 -7.94 10.73
C LEU A 25 3.75 -7.86 9.83
N LEU A 26 4.81 -7.17 10.25
CA LEU A 26 5.99 -6.98 9.42
C LEU A 26 6.68 -8.32 9.11
N ASP A 27 6.98 -8.53 7.85
CA ASP A 27 8.01 -9.45 7.41
C ASP A 27 9.32 -8.70 7.15
N LYS A 28 10.40 -9.10 7.82
CA LYS A 28 11.68 -8.37 7.77
C LYS A 28 12.43 -8.56 6.45
N GLU A 29 12.19 -9.65 5.73
CA GLU A 29 12.83 -9.90 4.44
C GLU A 29 12.24 -9.00 3.37
N TRP A 30 10.91 -8.96 3.31
CA TRP A 30 10.18 -8.22 2.30
C TRP A 30 9.98 -6.75 2.66
N GLY A 31 9.97 -6.39 3.95
CA GLY A 31 9.61 -5.05 4.41
C GLY A 31 8.10 -4.76 4.31
N PHE A 32 7.31 -5.72 3.83
CA PHE A 32 5.86 -5.66 3.72
C PHE A 32 5.18 -6.28 4.94
N TRP A 33 3.92 -5.93 5.11
CA TRP A 33 3.07 -6.49 6.14
C TRP A 33 2.21 -7.60 5.55
N VAL A 34 2.09 -8.70 6.28
CA VAL A 34 1.05 -9.69 5.98
C VAL A 34 -0.32 -9.07 6.27
N HIS A 35 -1.36 -9.52 5.57
CA HIS A 35 -2.66 -8.84 5.60
C HIS A 35 -3.34 -8.83 6.99
N GLY A 36 -3.13 -9.83 7.83
CA GLY A 36 -3.67 -9.76 9.18
C GLY A 36 -3.05 -10.65 10.22
N TRP A 37 -3.40 -10.34 11.47
CA TRP A 37 -2.99 -11.02 12.69
C TRP A 37 -4.21 -11.16 13.58
N TYR A 38 -4.27 -12.24 14.37
CA TYR A 38 -5.33 -12.49 15.32
C TYR A 38 -4.73 -12.71 16.72
N ALA A 39 -5.38 -12.16 17.73
CA ALA A 39 -4.99 -12.36 19.13
C ALA A 39 -5.48 -13.71 19.70
N ASP A 40 -6.61 -14.18 19.19
CA ASP A 40 -7.27 -15.41 19.65
C ASP A 40 -7.28 -16.44 18.52
N SER A 41 -6.46 -17.49 18.68
CA SER A 41 -6.37 -18.61 17.76
C SER A 41 -7.61 -19.51 17.78
N THR A 42 -8.43 -19.44 18.83
CA THR A 42 -9.60 -20.31 19.03
C THR A 42 -10.85 -19.83 18.30
N SER A 43 -10.96 -18.54 17.98
CA SER A 43 -12.13 -17.99 17.26
C SER A 43 -12.32 -18.58 15.85
N GLU A 44 -13.51 -19.12 15.58
CA GLU A 44 -13.91 -19.66 14.27
C GLU A 44 -14.28 -18.58 13.24
N SER A 45 -14.42 -17.31 13.67
CA SER A 45 -14.81 -16.21 12.77
C SER A 45 -13.72 -15.83 11.73
N TRP A 46 -12.50 -16.37 11.89
CA TRP A 46 -11.35 -16.08 11.04
C TRP A 46 -11.03 -17.24 10.07
N ASN A 47 -12.00 -17.59 9.22
CA ASN A 47 -11.89 -18.67 8.22
C ASN A 47 -10.84 -18.42 7.12
N GLY A 48 -10.24 -17.23 7.06
CA GLY A 48 -9.27 -16.83 6.04
C GLY A 48 -7.83 -17.32 6.25
N ILE A 49 -7.49 -17.84 7.44
CA ILE A 49 -6.12 -18.25 7.77
C ILE A 49 -6.08 -19.78 7.92
N ALA A 50 -5.59 -20.46 6.88
CA ALA A 50 -5.39 -21.91 6.92
C ALA A 50 -4.38 -22.29 8.01
N GLY A 51 -4.63 -23.40 8.72
CA GLY A 51 -3.73 -23.88 9.78
C GLY A 51 -3.65 -22.95 11.01
N LYS A 52 -4.69 -22.16 11.28
CA LYS A 52 -4.75 -21.15 12.36
C LYS A 52 -4.29 -21.69 13.72
N GLN A 53 -4.73 -22.90 14.07
CA GLN A 53 -4.39 -23.55 15.34
C GLN A 53 -2.90 -23.97 15.41
N GLN A 54 -2.28 -24.20 14.25
CA GLN A 54 -0.89 -24.64 14.11
C GLN A 54 0.07 -23.52 13.72
N ASN A 55 -0.40 -22.28 13.59
CA ASN A 55 0.39 -21.12 13.18
C ASN A 55 0.89 -20.35 14.43
N PRO A 56 2.15 -20.54 14.85
CA PRO A 56 2.67 -19.93 16.07
C PRO A 56 2.79 -18.41 15.99
N LEU A 57 2.80 -17.82 14.79
CA LEU A 57 2.89 -16.38 14.57
C LEU A 57 1.52 -15.69 14.57
N GLN A 58 0.44 -16.48 14.54
CA GLN A 58 -0.94 -15.99 14.56
C GLN A 58 -1.25 -14.93 13.49
N ARG A 59 -0.64 -15.06 12.31
CA ARG A 59 -0.76 -14.09 11.20
C ARG A 59 -0.94 -14.77 9.85
N SER A 60 -1.56 -14.09 8.89
CA SER A 60 -1.69 -14.57 7.51
C SER A 60 -0.32 -14.70 6.82
N SER A 61 -0.27 -15.38 5.67
CA SER A 61 0.98 -15.60 4.91
C SER A 61 1.22 -14.61 3.78
N GLU A 62 0.19 -13.90 3.32
CA GLU A 62 0.25 -13.20 2.04
C GLU A 62 0.46 -11.68 2.18
N PHE A 63 1.28 -11.14 1.29
CA PHE A 63 1.51 -9.71 1.14
C PHE A 63 0.53 -9.16 0.11
N TRP A 64 -0.69 -8.84 0.55
CA TRP A 64 -1.70 -8.28 -0.35
C TRP A 64 -1.36 -6.84 -0.72
N GLY A 65 -1.38 -6.53 -2.02
CA GLY A 65 -0.99 -5.23 -2.57
C GLY A 65 -1.75 -4.07 -1.94
N ARG A 66 -3.09 -4.08 -2.00
CA ARG A 66 -3.89 -2.97 -1.42
C ARG A 66 -3.80 -2.92 0.11
N GLY A 67 -3.69 -4.06 0.78
CA GLY A 67 -3.45 -4.10 2.24
C GLY A 67 -2.17 -3.36 2.61
N ASN A 68 -1.09 -3.57 1.85
CA ASN A 68 0.16 -2.82 2.00
C ASN A 68 0.01 -1.36 1.54
N GLY A 69 -0.81 -1.09 0.54
CA GLY A 69 -1.09 0.26 0.05
C GLY A 69 -1.66 1.15 1.15
N TRP A 70 -2.61 0.64 1.94
CA TRP A 70 -3.20 1.40 3.05
C TRP A 70 -2.18 1.80 4.11
N ILE A 71 -1.29 0.89 4.52
CA ILE A 71 -0.26 1.24 5.50
C ILE A 71 0.76 2.23 4.92
N MET A 72 1.14 2.06 3.64
CA MET A 72 2.04 3.00 2.98
C MET A 72 1.45 4.41 2.88
N LEU A 73 0.17 4.55 2.52
CA LEU A 73 -0.53 5.84 2.51
C LEU A 73 -0.47 6.47 3.91
N SER A 74 -0.88 5.71 4.91
CA SER A 74 -0.98 6.15 6.30
C SER A 74 0.37 6.63 6.85
N VAL A 75 1.43 5.84 6.67
CA VAL A 75 2.76 6.19 7.19
C VAL A 75 3.34 7.39 6.45
N ALA A 76 3.14 7.48 5.13
CA ALA A 76 3.59 8.63 4.35
C ALA A 76 2.91 9.94 4.77
N ASP A 77 1.60 9.91 5.03
CA ASP A 77 0.85 11.07 5.49
C ASP A 77 1.23 11.46 6.92
N ALA A 78 1.36 10.50 7.82
CA ALA A 78 1.82 10.76 9.19
C ALA A 78 3.20 11.42 9.21
N LEU A 79 4.18 10.90 8.45
CA LEU A 79 5.52 11.50 8.35
C LEU A 79 5.49 12.92 7.80
N SER A 80 4.55 13.23 6.91
CA SER A 80 4.46 14.56 6.29
C SER A 80 4.02 15.66 7.26
N VAL A 81 3.43 15.30 8.40
CA VAL A 81 2.93 16.25 9.41
C VAL A 81 3.60 16.09 10.77
N MET A 82 4.34 14.99 10.98
CA MET A 82 5.04 14.71 12.23
C MET A 82 6.21 15.68 12.44
N PRO A 83 6.38 16.26 13.64
CA PRO A 83 7.55 17.07 13.95
C PRO A 83 8.85 16.27 13.79
N LYS A 84 9.83 16.79 13.05
CA LYS A 84 11.10 16.09 12.78
C LYS A 84 11.91 15.80 14.05
N ASN A 85 11.71 16.58 15.11
CA ASN A 85 12.34 16.39 16.42
C ASN A 85 11.53 15.46 17.35
N HIS A 86 10.39 14.91 16.89
CA HIS A 86 9.61 13.96 17.68
C HIS A 86 10.44 12.70 17.95
N LEU A 87 10.42 12.19 19.19
CA LEU A 87 11.26 11.06 19.62
C LEU A 87 11.09 9.79 18.77
N LYS A 88 9.90 9.62 18.19
CA LYS A 88 9.53 8.46 17.34
C LYS A 88 9.71 8.70 15.84
N TYR A 89 10.12 9.89 15.39
CA TYR A 89 10.18 10.23 13.97
C TYR A 89 11.05 9.25 13.17
N GLU A 90 12.27 8.97 13.65
CA GLU A 90 13.16 8.07 12.94
C GLU A 90 12.62 6.63 12.91
N GLN A 91 11.96 6.17 13.99
CA GLN A 91 11.34 4.85 14.02
C GLN A 91 10.23 4.70 12.96
N VAL A 92 9.35 5.70 12.85
CA VAL A 92 8.28 5.74 11.84
C VAL A 92 8.87 5.82 10.43
N LYS A 93 9.92 6.64 10.24
CA LYS A 93 10.63 6.76 8.97
C LYS A 93 11.29 5.45 8.53
N GLN A 94 11.84 4.66 9.45
CA GLN A 94 12.40 3.35 9.11
C GLN A 94 11.33 2.34 8.68
N ILE A 95 10.14 2.37 9.28
CA ILE A 95 8.99 1.57 8.82
C ILE A 95 8.61 1.97 7.39
N TYR A 96 8.51 3.27 7.12
CA TYR A 96 8.26 3.79 5.78
C TYR A 96 9.30 3.32 4.76
N LEU A 97 10.60 3.48 5.07
CA LEU A 97 11.68 3.05 4.18
C LEU A 97 11.66 1.54 3.93
N GLY A 98 11.32 0.74 4.93
CA GLY A 98 11.13 -0.71 4.79
C GLY A 98 10.02 -1.05 3.79
N LEU A 99 8.87 -0.39 3.90
CA LEU A 99 7.74 -0.56 2.97
C LEU A 99 8.12 -0.16 1.53
N MET A 100 8.93 0.87 1.33
CA MET A 100 9.32 1.32 -0.02
C MET A 100 10.39 0.44 -0.68
N LYS A 101 11.19 -0.26 0.12
CA LYS A 101 12.46 -0.90 -0.29
C LYS A 101 12.32 -1.81 -1.51
N GLN A 102 11.31 -2.68 -1.55
CA GLN A 102 11.17 -3.69 -2.60
C GLN A 102 10.37 -3.19 -3.82
N LEU A 103 9.69 -2.04 -3.72
CA LEU A 103 8.79 -1.56 -4.76
C LEU A 103 9.48 -1.41 -6.14
N PRO A 104 10.68 -0.81 -6.27
CA PRO A 104 11.32 -0.68 -7.58
C PRO A 104 11.59 -2.03 -8.26
N LYS A 105 11.97 -3.05 -7.48
CA LYS A 105 12.27 -4.40 -7.98
C LYS A 105 11.01 -5.16 -8.38
N LEU A 106 9.90 -4.94 -7.66
CA LEU A 106 8.64 -5.66 -7.86
C LEU A 106 7.70 -4.97 -8.88
N GLN A 107 8.07 -3.80 -9.39
CA GLN A 107 7.26 -3.09 -10.39
C GLN A 107 7.31 -3.82 -11.73
N ASP A 108 6.14 -4.09 -12.31
CA ASP A 108 6.02 -4.71 -13.62
C ASP A 108 6.67 -3.84 -14.70
N PRO A 109 7.69 -4.34 -15.42
CA PRO A 109 8.43 -3.52 -16.36
C PRO A 109 7.61 -3.12 -17.59
N LYS A 110 6.53 -3.85 -17.91
CA LYS A 110 5.69 -3.60 -19.08
C LYS A 110 4.65 -2.51 -18.83
N THR A 111 4.00 -2.54 -17.67
CA THR A 111 2.84 -1.71 -17.37
C THR A 111 3.09 -0.66 -16.30
N GLY A 112 4.17 -0.78 -15.51
CA GLY A 112 4.44 0.12 -14.37
C GLY A 112 3.62 -0.19 -13.12
N HIS A 113 2.82 -1.26 -13.13
CA HIS A 113 1.97 -1.64 -12.01
C HIS A 113 2.72 -2.51 -11.00
N TRP A 114 2.09 -2.69 -9.84
CA TRP A 114 2.34 -3.84 -8.98
C TRP A 114 1.18 -4.82 -9.08
N TYR A 115 1.48 -6.09 -8.83
CA TYR A 115 0.51 -7.17 -8.88
C TYR A 115 -0.36 -7.23 -7.62
N GLN A 116 -1.53 -7.86 -7.72
CA GLN A 116 -2.44 -8.15 -6.60
C GLN A 116 -1.70 -8.76 -5.40
N LEU A 117 -0.79 -9.69 -5.67
CA LEU A 117 0.26 -10.11 -4.74
C LEU A 117 1.63 -9.68 -5.28
N PRO A 118 2.25 -8.60 -4.76
CA PRO A 118 3.45 -8.01 -5.36
C PRO A 118 4.66 -8.94 -5.43
N ILE A 119 4.76 -9.89 -4.50
CA ILE A 119 5.92 -10.79 -4.41
C ILE A 119 5.85 -11.98 -5.39
N TYR A 120 4.76 -12.12 -6.14
CA TYR A 120 4.56 -13.19 -7.14
C TYR A 120 4.38 -12.65 -8.57
N PRO A 121 5.27 -11.81 -9.10
CA PRO A 121 5.08 -11.18 -10.42
C PRO A 121 5.11 -12.19 -11.58
N ASN A 122 5.67 -13.39 -11.36
CA ASN A 122 5.79 -14.44 -12.37
C ASN A 122 4.69 -15.51 -12.25
N ASP A 123 3.76 -15.38 -11.32
CA ASP A 123 2.65 -16.33 -11.19
C ASP A 123 1.61 -16.05 -12.28
N PRO A 124 1.28 -17.03 -13.15
CA PRO A 124 0.39 -16.82 -14.29
C PRO A 124 -1.07 -16.54 -13.90
N LYS A 125 -1.49 -16.82 -12.65
CA LYS A 125 -2.81 -16.45 -12.14
C LYS A 125 -2.84 -15.03 -11.56
N ASN A 126 -1.68 -14.42 -11.34
CA ASN A 126 -1.59 -13.08 -10.79
C ASN A 126 -1.84 -12.03 -11.87
N TRP A 127 -2.22 -10.84 -11.43
CA TRP A 127 -2.67 -9.78 -12.31
C TRP A 127 -2.34 -8.40 -11.73
N ILE A 128 -2.20 -7.41 -12.59
CA ILE A 128 -1.88 -6.03 -12.21
C ILE A 128 -3.03 -5.41 -11.42
N GLU A 129 -2.76 -4.82 -10.27
CA GLU A 129 -3.81 -4.28 -9.41
C GLU A 129 -3.66 -2.77 -9.24
N SER A 130 -4.68 -2.04 -9.69
CA SER A 130 -4.59 -0.60 -9.88
C SER A 130 -4.67 0.19 -8.59
N SER A 131 -5.45 -0.26 -7.61
CA SER A 131 -5.60 0.49 -6.36
C SER A 131 -4.31 0.48 -5.54
N ALA A 132 -3.67 -0.68 -5.40
CA ALA A 132 -2.35 -0.86 -4.81
C ALA A 132 -1.31 -0.03 -5.55
N THR A 133 -1.31 -0.09 -6.89
CA THR A 133 -0.38 0.69 -7.72
C THR A 133 -0.53 2.20 -7.48
N ALA A 134 -1.76 2.71 -7.40
CA ALA A 134 -2.00 4.11 -7.10
C ALA A 134 -1.56 4.49 -5.68
N MET A 135 -1.85 3.64 -4.68
CA MET A 135 -1.43 3.86 -3.30
C MET A 135 0.10 3.87 -3.14
N PHE A 136 0.79 2.93 -3.78
CA PHE A 136 2.25 2.86 -3.79
C PHE A 136 2.85 4.09 -4.48
N GLY A 137 2.30 4.48 -5.64
CA GLY A 137 2.71 5.69 -6.35
C GLY A 137 2.57 6.95 -5.49
N TYR A 138 1.42 7.13 -4.83
CA TYR A 138 1.19 8.25 -3.92
C TYR A 138 2.23 8.29 -2.80
N SER A 139 2.43 7.16 -2.11
CA SER A 139 3.39 7.10 -1.00
C SER A 139 4.80 7.41 -1.45
N ILE A 140 5.22 6.90 -2.63
CA ILE A 140 6.51 7.25 -3.23
C ILE A 140 6.60 8.77 -3.47
N CYS A 141 5.57 9.39 -4.05
CA CYS A 141 5.53 10.83 -4.30
C CYS A 141 5.68 11.66 -3.01
N LYS A 142 4.98 11.26 -1.94
CA LYS A 142 5.14 11.87 -0.60
C LYS A 142 6.57 11.76 -0.09
N GLY A 143 7.19 10.58 -0.21
CA GLY A 143 8.58 10.35 0.19
C GLY A 143 9.59 11.19 -0.60
N LEU A 144 9.35 11.36 -1.91
CA LEU A 144 10.16 12.22 -2.77
C LEU A 144 10.06 13.69 -2.35
N LYS A 145 8.85 14.19 -2.11
CA LYS A 145 8.63 15.56 -1.61
C LYS A 145 9.27 15.83 -0.26
N MET A 146 9.23 14.86 0.65
CA MET A 146 9.86 14.97 1.95
C MET A 146 11.40 14.86 1.88
N GLY A 147 11.97 14.50 0.73
CA GLY A 147 13.41 14.23 0.58
C GLY A 147 13.88 12.98 1.31
N ILE A 148 12.96 12.06 1.63
CA ILE A 148 13.25 10.80 2.34
C ILE A 148 13.67 9.71 1.34
N LEU A 149 13.15 9.76 0.11
CA LEU A 149 13.48 8.81 -0.95
C LEU A 149 14.50 9.39 -1.93
N ASP A 150 15.39 8.54 -2.43
CA ASP A 150 16.31 8.90 -3.51
C ASP A 150 15.55 9.14 -4.82
N LYS A 151 15.60 10.38 -5.30
CA LYS A 151 14.95 10.81 -6.55
C LYS A 151 15.40 10.00 -7.76
N LYS A 152 16.67 9.59 -7.84
CA LYS A 152 17.21 8.83 -8.98
C LYS A 152 16.62 7.42 -9.07
N VAL A 153 16.28 6.84 -7.92
CA VAL A 153 15.67 5.50 -7.84
C VAL A 153 14.16 5.61 -7.99
N PHE A 154 13.51 6.45 -7.20
CA PHE A 154 12.06 6.44 -7.03
C PHE A 154 11.32 7.37 -7.99
N GLY A 155 11.98 8.35 -8.59
CA GLY A 155 11.37 9.21 -9.61
C GLY A 155 10.90 8.45 -10.84
N PRO A 156 11.76 7.66 -11.49
CA PRO A 156 11.35 6.81 -12.60
C PRO A 156 10.26 5.80 -12.22
N VAL A 157 10.28 5.27 -11.00
CA VAL A 157 9.27 4.32 -10.50
C VAL A 157 7.90 5.00 -10.39
N ALA A 158 7.82 6.20 -9.82
CA ALA A 158 6.58 6.98 -9.72
C ALA A 158 6.05 7.36 -11.11
N THR A 159 6.91 7.90 -11.98
CA THR A 159 6.55 8.29 -13.36
C THR A 159 6.00 7.10 -14.15
N LYS A 160 6.62 5.92 -14.01
CA LYS A 160 6.17 4.71 -14.69
C LYS A 160 4.81 4.22 -14.17
N ALA A 161 4.58 4.29 -12.86
CA ALA A 161 3.28 3.95 -12.27
C ALA A 161 2.18 4.91 -12.73
N TYR A 162 2.47 6.22 -12.77
CA TYR A 162 1.51 7.25 -13.19
C TYR A 162 1.05 7.05 -14.64
N HIS A 163 1.99 6.96 -15.58
CA HIS A 163 1.66 6.70 -16.99
C HIS A 163 1.06 5.30 -17.20
N GLY A 164 1.52 4.32 -16.42
CA GLY A 164 0.97 2.98 -16.38
C GLY A 164 -0.52 2.98 -16.09
N LEU A 165 -0.94 3.57 -14.96
CA LEU A 165 -2.34 3.66 -14.57
C LEU A 165 -3.18 4.38 -15.63
N GLY A 166 -2.70 5.50 -16.16
CA GLY A 166 -3.38 6.24 -17.23
C GLY A 166 -3.64 5.38 -18.47
N LYS A 167 -2.68 4.55 -18.86
CA LYS A 167 -2.76 3.70 -20.07
C LYS A 167 -3.57 2.42 -19.86
N TYR A 168 -3.37 1.74 -18.73
CA TYR A 168 -3.88 0.38 -18.53
C TYR A 168 -5.08 0.30 -17.61
N SER A 169 -5.39 1.35 -16.84
CA SER A 169 -6.35 1.29 -15.74
C SER A 169 -7.42 2.38 -15.75
N VAL A 170 -7.34 3.34 -16.68
CA VAL A 170 -8.43 4.28 -16.96
C VAL A 170 -9.31 3.73 -18.09
N LYS A 171 -10.63 3.79 -17.90
CA LYS A 171 -11.64 3.46 -18.91
C LYS A 171 -12.54 4.66 -19.13
N TYR A 172 -12.59 5.17 -20.35
CA TYR A 172 -13.53 6.22 -20.74
C TYR A 172 -14.93 5.63 -20.91
N ILE A 173 -15.92 6.23 -20.26
CA ILE A 173 -17.33 5.82 -20.32
C ILE A 173 -18.07 6.67 -21.37
N SER A 174 -17.78 7.97 -21.40
CA SER A 174 -18.33 8.96 -22.33
C SER A 174 -17.46 10.21 -22.31
N ASP A 175 -17.78 11.20 -23.13
CA ASP A 175 -17.05 12.48 -23.16
C ASP A 175 -16.94 13.10 -21.76
N GLY A 176 -15.69 13.34 -21.34
CA GLY A 176 -15.39 13.91 -20.03
C GLY A 176 -15.64 12.98 -18.82
N LYS A 177 -16.05 11.72 -19.02
CA LYS A 177 -16.29 10.75 -17.95
C LYS A 177 -15.40 9.52 -18.08
N ALA A 178 -14.65 9.23 -17.03
CA ALA A 178 -13.81 8.05 -16.93
C ALA A 178 -14.01 7.34 -15.59
N THR A 179 -13.65 6.06 -15.57
CA THR A 179 -13.63 5.20 -14.39
C THR A 179 -12.32 4.41 -14.32
N THR A 180 -12.08 3.78 -13.18
CA THR A 180 -10.95 2.87 -12.96
C THR A 180 -11.31 1.44 -13.35
N LYS A 181 -10.31 0.64 -13.76
CA LYS A 181 -10.41 -0.81 -13.97
C LYS A 181 -9.17 -1.53 -13.40
N ASN A 182 -9.18 -2.86 -13.46
CA ASN A 182 -8.18 -3.72 -12.82
C ASN A 182 -8.10 -3.50 -11.31
N VAL A 183 -9.25 -3.39 -10.65
CA VAL A 183 -9.34 -3.16 -9.21
C VAL A 183 -9.78 -4.42 -8.52
N CYS A 184 -9.12 -4.81 -7.44
CA CYS A 184 -9.57 -5.94 -6.63
C CYS A 184 -10.80 -5.52 -5.83
N THR A 185 -11.88 -6.30 -5.84
CA THR A 185 -13.08 -6.01 -5.03
C THR A 185 -12.79 -6.05 -3.51
N GLY A 186 -13.76 -5.67 -2.68
CA GLY A 186 -13.71 -5.84 -1.23
C GLY A 186 -13.18 -7.23 -0.83
N THR A 187 -12.11 -7.26 -0.05
CA THR A 187 -11.32 -8.47 0.17
C THR A 187 -10.87 -8.55 1.61
N VAL A 188 -11.23 -9.65 2.26
CA VAL A 188 -10.78 -10.03 3.60
C VAL A 188 -9.49 -10.85 3.53
N ILE A 189 -9.02 -11.35 4.68
CA ILE A 189 -7.83 -12.19 4.78
C ILE A 189 -8.09 -13.56 4.13
N GLY A 190 -7.09 -14.07 3.41
CA GLY A 190 -7.13 -15.39 2.79
C GLY A 190 -5.74 -15.96 2.58
N ASN A 191 -5.68 -17.08 1.85
CA ASN A 191 -4.45 -17.66 1.31
C ASN A 191 -4.16 -17.13 -0.12
N LYS A 192 -3.02 -17.53 -0.69
CA LYS A 192 -2.62 -17.13 -2.04
C LYS A 192 -3.72 -17.32 -3.10
N ASP A 193 -4.27 -18.52 -3.25
CA ASP A 193 -5.31 -18.81 -4.27
C ASP A 193 -6.58 -17.95 -4.06
N TYR A 194 -6.95 -17.66 -2.81
CA TYR A 194 -8.04 -16.76 -2.50
C TYR A 194 -7.77 -15.33 -3.03
N TYR A 195 -6.57 -14.78 -2.82
CA TYR A 195 -6.25 -13.44 -3.36
C TYR A 195 -6.17 -13.41 -4.88
N LEU A 196 -5.66 -14.48 -5.50
CA LEU A 196 -5.53 -14.57 -6.95
C LEU A 196 -6.88 -14.79 -7.65
N SER A 197 -7.87 -15.36 -6.95
CA SER A 197 -9.24 -15.56 -7.46
C SER A 197 -10.21 -14.41 -7.16
N ARG A 198 -9.75 -13.32 -6.54
CA ARG A 198 -10.61 -12.16 -6.28
C ARG A 198 -11.15 -11.56 -7.57
N LYS A 199 -12.40 -11.12 -7.54
CA LYS A 199 -13.04 -10.45 -8.68
C LYS A 199 -12.31 -9.16 -8.99
N ILE A 200 -12.05 -8.97 -10.28
CA ILE A 200 -11.55 -7.74 -10.87
C ILE A 200 -12.76 -6.88 -11.25
N VAL A 201 -12.83 -5.67 -10.72
CA VAL A 201 -13.97 -4.75 -10.84
C VAL A 201 -13.53 -3.38 -11.37
N GLU A 202 -14.51 -2.55 -11.71
CA GLU A 202 -14.35 -1.18 -12.20
C GLU A 202 -15.04 -0.20 -11.25
N GLY A 203 -14.55 1.04 -11.16
CA GLY A 203 -15.26 2.14 -10.52
C GLY A 203 -15.44 2.07 -9.01
N GLU A 204 -14.60 1.33 -8.31
CA GLU A 204 -14.64 1.27 -6.84
C GLU A 204 -14.09 2.56 -6.22
N ASP A 205 -14.79 3.09 -5.21
CA ASP A 205 -14.51 4.40 -4.62
C ASP A 205 -13.11 4.50 -4.00
N TYR A 206 -12.63 3.45 -3.33
CA TYR A 206 -11.28 3.42 -2.77
C TYR A 206 -10.19 3.48 -3.85
N ALA A 207 -10.45 2.94 -5.04
CA ALA A 207 -9.52 3.06 -6.16
C ALA A 207 -9.60 4.46 -6.78
N LEU A 208 -10.79 5.02 -6.97
CA LEU A 208 -10.97 6.39 -7.45
C LEU A 208 -10.24 7.39 -6.54
N GLY A 209 -10.43 7.28 -5.22
CA GLY A 209 -9.72 8.09 -4.23
C GLY A 209 -8.20 7.97 -4.35
N ALA A 210 -7.66 6.74 -4.40
CA ALA A 210 -6.22 6.52 -4.54
C ALA A 210 -5.65 7.08 -5.84
N PHE A 211 -6.38 6.97 -6.96
CA PHE A 211 -5.98 7.55 -8.25
C PHE A 211 -5.91 9.07 -8.21
N ILE A 212 -6.92 9.72 -7.63
CA ILE A 212 -6.97 11.18 -7.51
C ILE A 212 -5.85 11.65 -6.59
N MET A 213 -5.67 10.99 -5.43
CA MET A 213 -4.57 11.29 -4.50
C MET A 213 -3.21 11.16 -5.19
N PHE A 214 -2.95 10.03 -5.85
CA PHE A 214 -1.68 9.84 -6.55
C PHE A 214 -1.47 10.86 -7.67
N GLY A 215 -2.48 11.08 -8.50
CA GLY A 215 -2.36 11.99 -9.63
C GLY A 215 -2.13 13.43 -9.19
N THR A 216 -2.84 13.90 -8.16
CA THR A 216 -2.63 15.23 -7.59
C THR A 216 -1.24 15.36 -6.98
N GLU A 217 -0.79 14.37 -6.21
CA GLU A 217 0.53 14.40 -5.60
C GLU A 217 1.65 14.35 -6.65
N TYR A 218 1.49 13.53 -7.69
CA TYR A 218 2.44 13.43 -8.80
C TYR A 218 2.58 14.76 -9.57
N LEU A 219 1.47 15.43 -9.88
CA LEU A 219 1.48 16.69 -10.63
C LEU A 219 2.17 17.84 -9.87
N THR A 220 2.30 17.74 -8.55
CA THR A 220 2.98 18.76 -7.73
C THR A 220 4.48 18.52 -7.58
N LEU A 221 5.00 17.40 -8.09
CA LEU A 221 6.42 17.12 -8.10
C LEU A 221 7.07 17.84 -9.29
N ASN A 222 7.77 18.94 -9.00
CA ASN A 222 8.52 19.69 -10.00
C ASN A 222 9.63 18.79 -10.59
N GLU A 223 9.50 18.46 -11.88
CA GLU A 223 10.40 17.67 -12.73
C GLU A 223 11.11 16.52 -12.00
N ILE A 224 10.50 15.32 -11.96
CA ILE A 224 11.13 14.09 -11.47
C ILE A 224 11.77 13.28 -12.60
#